data_AF-A0A485BLX8-F1
#
_entry.id   AF-A0A485BLX8-F1
#
_cell.length_a   1.000
_cell.length_b   1.000
_cell.length_c   1.000
_cell.angle_alpha   90.00
_cell.angle_beta   90.00
_cell.angle_gamma   90.00
#
_symmetry.space_group_name_H-M   'P 1'
#
loop_
_entity.id
_entity.type
_entity.pdbx_description
1 polymer ?
#
loop_
_entity_poly.entity_id
_entity_poly.type
_entity_poly.pdbx_seq_one_letter_code
_entity_poly.pdbx_strand_id
1 'polypeptide(L)'
;MAFNPPLGSSSPEVLLDNVTRLDKLVNGPEATVPDRAGDPLESWRLLQRKITQLGGILGFANEADLLAFTPANANQVGLDTATGTLWLWNGSVWSKSGYQNSDIINYMNSLVGSTPLAVLSDLTGSNYIVKADGSRVLSTNWRNSTFLSVKEGQKLILTATSNGSAFANIAFYDVNQVFILADNTGVGSSVYQRVFTVPADGFVILATRVTTSSTFSCNVLKDILTVDNKDKSGGYTSYEEFEKTITSLAGDPVTAGGTEAFPVPGFVSVASPTSYPTVSTTSFNTGFVKVAAGGVITAKLAMAATGSRRFPPSPPKA
;
A
#
# COMPACT_ATOMS: atom_id res chain seq x y z
N MET A 1 24.82 24.83 33.40
CA MET A 1 24.84 25.38 34.76
C MET A 1 24.70 24.25 35.77
N ALA A 2 25.34 24.31 36.93
CA ALA A 2 25.11 23.36 38.01
C ALA A 2 23.90 23.82 38.83
N PHE A 3 22.91 22.96 39.02
CA PHE A 3 21.76 23.31 39.85
C PHE A 3 22.18 23.40 41.33
N ASN A 4 21.76 24.46 42.00
CA ASN A 4 21.97 24.63 43.43
C ASN A 4 20.61 24.89 44.10
N PRO A 5 20.08 23.95 44.91
CA PRO A 5 20.65 22.65 45.28
C PRO A 5 20.72 21.64 44.12
N PRO A 6 21.57 20.60 44.19
CA PRO A 6 21.71 19.61 43.12
C PRO A 6 20.42 18.83 42.83
N LEU A 7 20.32 18.23 41.64
CA LEU A 7 19.24 17.28 41.33
C LEU A 7 19.30 16.09 42.30
N GLY A 8 18.14 15.54 42.67
CA GLY A 8 18.05 14.42 43.61
C GLY A 8 18.28 14.80 45.08
N SER A 9 18.24 16.09 45.43
CA SER A 9 18.22 16.51 46.84
C SER A 9 16.97 16.02 47.55
N SER A 10 17.15 15.45 48.74
CA SER A 10 16.07 15.03 49.65
C SER A 10 15.68 16.12 50.66
N SER A 11 16.20 17.35 50.51
CA SER A 11 15.81 18.48 51.36
C SER A 11 14.29 18.72 51.24
N PRO A 12 13.57 18.82 52.37
CA PRO A 12 12.13 19.07 52.37
C PRO A 12 11.74 20.32 51.57
N GLU A 13 12.55 21.37 51.66
CA GLU A 13 12.33 22.63 50.96
C GLU A 13 12.43 22.44 49.44
N VAL A 14 13.44 21.70 48.97
CA VAL A 14 13.64 21.40 47.55
C VAL A 14 12.52 20.51 47.02
N LEU A 15 12.09 19.51 47.79
CA LEU A 15 10.99 18.63 47.42
C LEU A 15 9.67 19.39 47.30
N LEU A 16 9.36 20.25 48.29
CA LEU A 16 8.16 21.08 48.26
C LEU A 16 8.14 22.04 47.07
N ASP A 17 9.26 22.69 46.80
CA ASP A 17 9.41 23.61 45.67
C ASP A 17 9.26 22.89 44.31
N ASN A 18 9.83 21.70 44.18
CA ASN A 18 9.66 20.85 42.99
C ASN A 18 8.20 20.42 42.79
N VAL A 19 7.53 19.96 43.85
CA VAL A 19 6.12 19.54 43.78
C VAL A 19 5.21 20.73 43.46
N THR A 20 5.49 21.90 44.03
CA THR A 20 4.73 23.13 43.73
C THR A 20 4.90 23.56 42.27
N ARG A 21 6.10 23.46 41.70
CA ARG A 21 6.30 23.71 40.27
C ARG A 21 5.60 22.66 39.40
N LEU A 22 5.68 21.39 39.77
CA LEU A 22 5.03 20.33 39.03
C LEU A 22 3.51 20.54 38.99
N ASP A 23 2.90 20.93 40.11
CA ASP A 23 1.48 21.25 40.17
C ASP A 23 1.13 22.44 39.26
N LYS A 24 1.93 23.51 39.25
CA LYS A 24 1.75 24.64 38.33
C LYS A 24 1.91 24.25 36.86
N LEU A 25 2.86 23.38 36.54
CA LEU A 25 3.11 22.92 35.17
C LEU A 25 2.00 21.98 34.67
N VAL A 26 1.52 21.06 35.50
CA VAL A 26 0.56 20.02 35.08
C VAL A 26 -0.89 20.46 35.29
N ASN A 27 -1.19 21.03 36.45
CA ASN A 27 -2.55 21.38 36.88
C ASN A 27 -2.86 22.88 36.82
N GLY A 28 -1.86 23.73 36.58
CA GLY A 28 -2.01 25.18 36.52
C GLY A 28 -2.65 25.72 35.21
N PRO A 29 -2.93 27.03 35.15
CA PRO A 29 -3.47 27.69 33.97
C PRO A 29 -2.44 27.71 32.82
N GLU A 30 -2.85 28.20 31.64
CA GLU A 30 -1.94 28.46 30.54
C GLU A 30 -0.91 29.52 30.92
N ALA A 31 0.34 29.11 31.15
CA ALA A 31 1.38 29.99 31.66
C ALA A 31 2.77 29.44 31.34
N THR A 32 3.75 30.32 31.47
CA THR A 32 5.16 29.95 31.56
C THR A 32 5.56 29.92 33.04
N VAL A 33 6.13 28.81 33.49
CA VAL A 33 6.61 28.60 34.85
C VAL A 33 8.13 28.43 34.78
N PRO A 34 8.94 29.22 35.51
CA PRO A 34 10.38 29.05 35.51
C PRO A 34 10.76 27.74 36.19
N ASP A 35 11.72 27.03 35.60
CA ASP A 35 12.33 25.84 36.19
C ASP A 35 13.23 26.21 37.39
N ARG A 36 14.03 25.26 37.88
CA ARG A 36 14.93 25.51 39.01
C ARG A 36 16.15 26.37 38.66
N ALA A 37 16.55 26.42 37.39
CA ALA A 37 17.57 27.33 36.89
C ALA A 37 16.99 28.71 36.50
N GLY A 38 15.66 28.86 36.50
CA GLY A 38 14.97 30.06 36.05
C GLY A 38 14.56 30.03 34.58
N ASP A 39 14.83 28.94 33.88
CA ASP A 39 14.49 28.78 32.47
C ASP A 39 12.98 28.58 32.28
N PRO A 40 12.36 29.23 31.29
CA PRO A 40 10.92 29.17 31.08
C PRO A 40 10.46 27.77 30.64
N LEU A 41 9.52 27.17 31.36
CA LEU A 41 8.79 25.96 30.96
C LEU A 41 7.33 26.28 30.70
N GLU A 42 6.77 25.68 29.66
CA GLU A 42 5.35 25.86 29.29
C GLU A 42 4.48 24.90 30.08
N SER A 43 3.38 25.40 30.65
CA SER A 43 2.41 24.55 31.33
C SER A 43 1.70 23.63 30.33
N TRP A 44 1.17 22.52 30.84
CA TRP A 44 0.46 21.51 30.07
C TRP A 44 -0.71 22.10 29.28
N ARG A 45 -1.51 22.98 29.91
CA ARG A 45 -2.61 23.67 29.20
C ARG A 45 -2.12 24.56 28.06
N LEU A 46 -0.97 25.23 28.24
CA LEU A 46 -0.38 26.06 27.18
C LEU A 46 0.11 25.20 26.00
N LEU A 47 0.74 24.06 26.30
CA LEU A 47 1.13 23.07 25.28
C LEU A 47 -0.08 22.51 24.55
N GLN A 48 -1.16 22.14 25.26
CA GLN A 48 -2.41 21.68 24.65
C GLN A 48 -2.97 22.73 23.68
N ARG A 49 -3.09 23.99 24.09
CA ARG A 49 -3.57 25.06 23.21
C ARG A 49 -2.72 25.18 21.95
N LYS A 50 -1.39 25.16 22.09
CA LYS A 50 -0.47 25.23 20.94
C LYS A 50 -0.65 24.05 19.99
N ILE A 51 -0.73 22.84 20.53
CA ILE A 51 -0.96 21.61 19.73
C ILE A 51 -2.32 21.69 19.02
N THR A 52 -3.37 22.13 19.70
CA THR A 52 -4.70 22.31 19.10
C THR A 52 -4.70 23.40 18.02
N GLN A 53 -3.99 24.51 18.23
CA GLN A 53 -3.85 25.58 17.23
C GLN A 53 -3.08 25.13 15.98
N LEU A 54 -2.16 24.18 16.12
CA LEU A 54 -1.46 23.59 14.99
C LEU A 54 -2.35 22.68 14.14
N GLY A 55 -3.58 22.38 14.59
CA GLY A 55 -4.67 21.89 13.73
C GLY A 55 -4.56 20.44 13.26
N GLY A 56 -3.48 19.72 13.60
CA GLY A 56 -3.28 18.36 13.14
C GLY A 56 -3.06 18.30 11.62
N ILE A 57 -3.74 17.36 10.95
CA ILE A 57 -3.69 17.24 9.48
C ILE A 57 -4.78 18.12 8.87
N LEU A 58 -4.40 19.03 7.98
CA LEU A 58 -5.31 19.88 7.23
C LEU A 58 -5.92 19.09 6.06
N GLY A 59 -7.24 18.88 6.07
CA GLY A 59 -7.95 18.19 4.98
C GLY A 59 -8.44 19.15 3.89
N PHE A 60 -8.15 18.84 2.63
CA PHE A 60 -8.57 19.59 1.44
C PHE A 60 -9.36 18.70 0.49
N ALA A 61 -10.34 19.26 -0.23
CA ALA A 61 -11.17 18.51 -1.16
C ALA A 61 -10.40 18.03 -2.41
N ASN A 62 -9.36 18.76 -2.82
CA ASN A 62 -8.52 18.45 -3.96
C ASN A 62 -7.13 19.11 -3.84
N GLU A 63 -6.19 18.70 -4.70
CA GLU A 63 -4.82 19.23 -4.76
C GLU A 63 -4.75 20.75 -5.03
N ALA A 64 -5.65 21.29 -5.86
CA ALA A 64 -5.61 22.71 -6.22
C ALA A 64 -5.92 23.62 -5.02
N ASP A 65 -6.93 23.26 -4.23
CA ASP A 65 -7.29 23.99 -3.01
C ASP A 65 -6.16 23.92 -1.96
N LEU A 66 -5.47 22.78 -1.86
CA LEU A 66 -4.32 22.60 -0.99
C LEU A 66 -3.16 23.51 -1.39
N LEU A 67 -2.79 23.50 -2.67
CA LEU A 67 -1.66 24.29 -3.17
C LEU A 67 -1.92 25.80 -3.11
N ALA A 68 -3.18 26.23 -3.16
CA ALA A 68 -3.56 27.62 -2.99
C ALA A 68 -3.54 28.09 -1.53
N PHE A 69 -3.65 27.17 -0.57
CA PHE A 69 -3.61 27.50 0.85
C PHE A 69 -2.17 27.72 1.35
N THR A 70 -1.93 28.83 2.08
CA THR A 70 -0.64 29.14 2.69
C THR A 70 -0.72 29.00 4.21
N PRO A 71 -0.16 27.94 4.81
CA PRO A 71 -0.04 27.81 6.24
C PRO A 71 0.72 28.96 6.91
N ALA A 72 0.25 29.38 8.09
CA ALA A 72 0.92 30.40 8.89
C ALA A 72 2.25 29.92 9.50
N ASN A 73 2.39 28.62 9.75
CA ASN A 73 3.57 28.02 10.36
C ASN A 73 4.16 26.94 9.46
N ALA A 74 5.48 26.75 9.53
CA ALA A 74 6.16 25.61 8.92
C ALA A 74 5.75 24.28 9.57
N ASN A 75 6.10 23.17 8.92
CA ASN A 75 5.88 21.79 9.37
C ASN A 75 4.40 21.40 9.51
N GLN A 76 3.55 21.92 8.61
CA GLN A 76 2.15 21.51 8.53
C GLN A 76 1.96 20.41 7.50
N VAL A 77 0.99 19.53 7.78
CA VAL A 77 0.63 18.41 6.90
C VAL A 77 -0.72 18.69 6.27
N GLY A 78 -0.78 18.63 4.95
CA GLY A 78 -2.01 18.72 4.16
C GLY A 78 -2.38 17.36 3.57
N LEU A 79 -3.67 17.06 3.50
CA LEU A 79 -4.22 15.87 2.89
C LEU A 79 -5.17 16.26 1.76
N ASP A 80 -4.86 15.86 0.53
CA ASP A 80 -5.86 15.80 -0.53
C ASP A 80 -6.78 14.60 -0.26
N THR A 81 -7.99 14.87 0.21
CA THR A 81 -8.97 13.85 0.62
C THR A 81 -9.53 13.05 -0.55
N ALA A 82 -9.48 13.58 -1.78
CA ALA A 82 -9.95 12.85 -2.96
C ALA A 82 -9.00 11.72 -3.37
N THR A 83 -7.69 11.93 -3.20
CA THR A 83 -6.65 10.97 -3.62
C THR A 83 -5.96 10.26 -2.45
N GLY A 84 -6.07 10.81 -1.24
CA GLY A 84 -5.30 10.35 -0.07
C GLY A 84 -3.85 10.83 -0.06
N THR A 85 -3.48 11.77 -0.94
CA THR A 85 -2.10 12.27 -1.08
C THR A 85 -1.74 13.20 0.07
N LEU A 86 -0.62 12.93 0.74
CA LEU A 86 -0.08 13.75 1.82
C LEU A 86 0.96 14.74 1.30
N TRP A 87 0.85 15.97 1.77
CA TRP A 87 1.73 17.10 1.48
C TRP A 87 2.31 17.68 2.75
N LEU A 88 3.53 18.18 2.65
CA LEU A 88 4.29 18.79 3.73
C LEU A 88 4.59 20.24 3.35
N TRP A 89 4.22 21.16 4.23
CA TRP A 89 4.57 22.56 4.11
C TRP A 89 5.83 22.85 4.91
N ASN A 90 6.89 23.28 4.23
CA ASN A 90 8.17 23.58 4.89
C ASN A 90 8.27 25.03 5.42
N GLY A 91 7.22 25.84 5.28
CA GLY A 91 7.25 27.28 5.58
C GLY A 91 7.23 28.16 4.32
N SER A 92 7.43 27.59 3.13
CA SER A 92 7.48 28.37 1.88
C SER A 92 6.86 27.66 0.68
N VAL A 93 6.92 26.33 0.63
CA VAL A 93 6.35 25.56 -0.47
C VAL A 93 5.76 24.25 0.04
N TRP A 94 4.68 23.82 -0.62
CA TRP A 94 4.12 22.49 -0.47
C TRP A 94 4.96 21.49 -1.27
N SER A 95 5.38 20.41 -0.63
CA SER A 95 5.98 19.26 -1.30
C SER A 95 5.22 17.98 -0.96
N LYS A 96 5.13 17.05 -1.91
CA LYS A 96 4.56 15.73 -1.64
C LYS A 96 5.43 15.01 -0.62
N SER A 97 4.80 14.38 0.38
CA SER A 97 5.48 13.49 1.31
C SER A 97 6.20 12.38 0.54
N GLY A 98 7.40 11.99 0.98
CA GLY A 98 8.11 10.84 0.42
C GLY A 98 7.40 9.50 0.70
N TYR A 99 6.50 9.48 1.68
CA TYR A 99 5.62 8.36 1.99
C TYR A 99 4.17 8.77 1.66
N GLN A 100 3.55 8.09 0.70
CA GLN A 100 2.14 8.30 0.35
C GLN A 100 1.29 7.12 0.79
N ASN A 101 0.10 7.37 1.35
CA ASN A 101 -0.86 6.31 1.66
C ASN A 101 -1.27 5.55 0.39
N SER A 102 -1.30 6.24 -0.76
CA SER A 102 -1.52 5.62 -2.07
C SER A 102 -0.44 4.59 -2.42
N ASP A 103 0.79 4.74 -1.92
CA ASP A 103 1.86 3.78 -2.22
C ASP A 103 1.64 2.46 -1.48
N ILE A 104 1.08 2.49 -0.26
CA ILE A 104 0.65 1.27 0.45
C ILE A 104 -0.48 0.60 -0.31
N ILE A 105 -1.48 1.37 -0.76
CA ILE A 105 -2.61 0.85 -1.54
C ILE A 105 -2.11 0.25 -2.85
N ASN A 106 -1.22 0.94 -3.56
CA ASN A 106 -0.59 0.45 -4.79
C ASN A 106 0.26 -0.80 -4.54
N TYR A 107 1.02 -0.84 -3.44
CA TYR A 107 1.80 -2.00 -3.03
C TYR A 107 0.89 -3.19 -2.71
N MET A 108 -0.15 -3.00 -1.89
CA MET A 108 -1.14 -4.05 -1.60
C MET A 108 -1.80 -4.54 -2.88
N ASN A 109 -2.26 -3.65 -3.76
CA ASN A 109 -2.83 -4.01 -5.07
C ASN A 109 -1.83 -4.79 -5.95
N SER A 110 -0.55 -4.45 -5.90
CA SER A 110 0.50 -5.16 -6.63
C SER A 110 0.72 -6.58 -6.10
N LEU A 111 0.60 -6.79 -4.78
CA LEU A 111 0.74 -8.09 -4.12
C LEU A 111 -0.42 -9.04 -4.45
N VAL A 112 -1.65 -8.53 -4.59
CA VAL A 112 -2.80 -9.37 -4.96
C VAL A 112 -2.67 -9.92 -6.39
N GLY A 113 -1.90 -9.22 -7.21
CA GLY A 113 -1.82 -9.45 -8.64
C GLY A 113 -3.08 -9.01 -9.36
N SER A 114 -2.98 -8.87 -10.67
CA SER A 114 -4.09 -8.44 -11.52
C SER A 114 -4.15 -9.25 -12.81
N THR A 115 -5.30 -9.26 -13.46
CA THR A 115 -5.47 -9.81 -14.80
C THR A 115 -5.87 -8.70 -15.76
N PRO A 116 -5.22 -8.57 -16.93
CA PRO A 116 -5.61 -7.56 -17.92
C PRO A 116 -7.09 -7.71 -18.31
N LEU A 117 -7.83 -6.61 -18.25
CA LEU A 117 -9.19 -6.49 -18.79
C LEU A 117 -9.16 -5.86 -20.18
N ALA A 118 -8.35 -4.81 -20.36
CA ALA A 118 -8.14 -4.15 -21.63
C ALA A 118 -6.80 -3.42 -21.67
N VAL A 119 -6.18 -3.41 -22.85
CA VAL A 119 -4.99 -2.60 -23.19
C VAL A 119 -5.33 -1.60 -24.28
N LEU A 120 -4.38 -0.71 -24.61
CA LEU A 120 -4.62 0.39 -25.54
C LEU A 120 -5.09 -0.08 -26.92
N SER A 121 -4.59 -1.21 -27.41
CA SER A 121 -4.97 -1.79 -28.71
C SER A 121 -6.43 -2.27 -28.76
N ASP A 122 -7.06 -2.51 -27.60
CA ASP A 122 -8.45 -2.97 -27.53
C ASP A 122 -9.44 -1.79 -27.64
N LEU A 123 -8.95 -0.55 -27.50
CA LEU A 123 -9.74 0.66 -27.67
C LEU A 123 -9.85 1.04 -29.15
N THR A 124 -10.73 0.37 -29.87
CA THR A 124 -10.90 0.56 -31.32
C THR A 124 -11.91 1.66 -31.70
N GLY A 125 -12.77 2.06 -30.76
CA GLY A 125 -13.74 3.14 -30.96
C GLY A 125 -13.08 4.52 -31.02
N SER A 126 -13.83 5.52 -31.51
CA SER A 126 -13.36 6.92 -31.62
C SER A 126 -14.33 7.88 -30.96
N ASN A 127 -14.68 7.61 -29.69
CA ASN A 127 -15.59 8.43 -28.91
C ASN A 127 -14.99 8.78 -27.56
N TYR A 128 -15.34 9.95 -27.03
CA TYR A 128 -15.24 10.21 -25.61
C TYR A 128 -16.55 9.85 -24.91
N ILE A 129 -16.48 9.66 -23.60
CA ILE A 129 -17.64 9.40 -22.74
C ILE A 129 -17.98 10.68 -21.98
N VAL A 130 -19.24 11.12 -22.08
CA VAL A 130 -19.77 12.20 -21.24
C VAL A 130 -20.00 11.65 -19.84
N LYS A 131 -19.36 12.26 -18.84
CA LYS A 131 -19.41 11.75 -17.46
C LYS A 131 -20.83 11.82 -16.85
N ALA A 132 -21.62 12.81 -17.26
CA ALA A 132 -22.94 13.05 -16.68
C ALA A 132 -23.98 11.95 -16.99
N ASP A 133 -23.91 11.35 -18.19
CA ASP A 133 -24.95 10.46 -18.71
C ASP A 133 -24.41 9.20 -19.41
N GLY A 134 -23.09 9.03 -19.48
CA GLY A 134 -22.44 7.91 -20.15
C GLY A 134 -22.51 7.96 -21.69
N SER A 135 -23.09 9.01 -22.28
CA SER A 135 -23.24 9.09 -23.73
C SER A 135 -21.87 9.11 -24.42
N ARG A 136 -21.83 8.49 -25.60
CA ARG A 136 -20.62 8.37 -26.42
C ARG A 136 -20.70 9.38 -27.55
N VAL A 137 -19.74 10.29 -27.59
CA VAL A 137 -19.69 11.34 -28.60
C VAL A 137 -18.42 11.19 -29.43
N LEU A 138 -18.59 11.23 -30.75
CA LEU A 138 -17.51 11.03 -31.71
C LEU A 138 -16.38 12.05 -31.51
N SER A 139 -15.14 11.58 -31.48
CA SER A 139 -13.95 12.40 -31.37
C SER A 139 -12.72 11.71 -31.94
N THR A 140 -11.95 12.46 -32.71
CA THR A 140 -10.65 12.01 -33.25
C THR A 140 -9.55 11.95 -32.19
N ASN A 141 -9.77 12.58 -31.03
CA ASN A 141 -8.78 12.69 -29.95
C ASN A 141 -8.96 11.64 -28.85
N TRP A 142 -9.97 10.78 -28.96
CA TRP A 142 -10.30 9.77 -27.96
C TRP A 142 -10.43 8.39 -28.59
N ARG A 143 -10.10 7.38 -27.79
CA ARG A 143 -10.37 5.99 -28.08
C ARG A 143 -11.22 5.40 -26.98
N ASN A 144 -12.11 4.49 -27.35
CA ASN A 144 -12.96 3.78 -26.40
C ASN A 144 -13.08 2.29 -26.74
N SER A 145 -13.37 1.47 -25.74
CA SER A 145 -13.63 0.04 -25.91
C SER A 145 -15.05 -0.21 -26.42
N THR A 146 -15.33 -1.46 -26.80
CA THR A 146 -16.68 -2.01 -26.78
C THR A 146 -17.14 -2.24 -25.34
N PHE A 147 -18.36 -2.75 -25.15
CA PHE A 147 -18.78 -3.25 -23.85
C PHE A 147 -17.92 -4.42 -23.41
N LEU A 148 -17.34 -4.33 -22.21
CA LEU A 148 -16.56 -5.38 -21.57
C LEU A 148 -17.35 -5.87 -20.36
N SER A 149 -17.55 -7.19 -20.25
CA SER A 149 -18.33 -7.78 -19.16
C SER A 149 -17.61 -7.64 -17.82
N VAL A 150 -18.37 -7.28 -16.78
CA VAL A 150 -17.88 -7.13 -15.40
C VAL A 150 -18.90 -7.66 -14.40
N LYS A 151 -18.44 -7.97 -13.20
CA LYS A 151 -19.24 -8.47 -12.07
C LYS A 151 -19.24 -7.48 -10.91
N GLU A 152 -20.37 -7.35 -10.24
CA GLU A 152 -20.52 -6.52 -9.04
C GLU A 152 -19.40 -6.80 -8.03
N GLY A 153 -18.88 -5.74 -7.41
CA GLY A 153 -17.83 -5.83 -6.41
C GLY A 153 -16.42 -6.00 -6.98
N GLN A 154 -16.26 -6.36 -8.26
CA GLN A 154 -14.93 -6.42 -8.89
C GLN A 154 -14.21 -5.07 -8.76
N LYS A 155 -12.91 -5.14 -8.46
CA LYS A 155 -12.05 -3.96 -8.37
C LYS A 155 -11.27 -3.82 -9.67
N LEU A 156 -11.41 -2.68 -10.32
CA LEU A 156 -10.73 -2.36 -11.58
C LEU A 156 -9.67 -1.30 -11.31
N ILE A 157 -8.40 -1.61 -11.59
CA ILE A 157 -7.34 -0.60 -11.59
C ILE A 157 -7.17 -0.08 -13.02
N LEU A 158 -7.43 1.21 -13.19
CA LEU A 158 -7.41 1.87 -14.49
C LEU A 158 -6.32 2.94 -14.49
N THR A 159 -5.43 2.85 -15.47
CA THR A 159 -4.40 3.83 -15.79
C THR A 159 -4.78 4.49 -17.10
N ALA A 160 -5.11 5.78 -17.05
CA ALA A 160 -5.58 6.54 -18.20
C ALA A 160 -5.33 8.05 -18.01
N THR A 161 -5.47 8.80 -19.10
CA THR A 161 -5.42 10.27 -19.10
C THR A 161 -6.80 10.85 -19.42
N SER A 162 -7.20 11.92 -18.74
CA SER A 162 -8.38 12.74 -19.07
C SER A 162 -8.05 14.23 -18.90
N ASN A 163 -8.58 15.07 -19.78
CA ASN A 163 -8.27 16.50 -19.83
C ASN A 163 -9.40 17.42 -19.33
N GLY A 164 -10.43 16.87 -18.70
CA GLY A 164 -11.55 17.67 -18.21
C GLY A 164 -12.47 16.87 -17.31
N SER A 165 -13.06 17.56 -16.33
CA SER A 165 -13.98 16.96 -15.35
C SER A 165 -15.27 16.43 -15.96
N ALA A 166 -15.68 16.93 -17.13
CA ALA A 166 -16.87 16.49 -17.86
C ALA A 166 -16.66 15.17 -18.64
N PHE A 167 -15.41 14.72 -18.80
CA PHE A 167 -15.08 13.49 -19.53
C PHE A 167 -14.84 12.34 -18.56
N ALA A 168 -15.27 11.15 -18.96
CA ALA A 168 -15.04 9.92 -18.23
C ALA A 168 -14.03 9.01 -18.94
N ASN A 169 -13.20 8.33 -18.14
CA ASN A 169 -12.37 7.24 -18.61
C ASN A 169 -13.06 5.88 -18.46
N ILE A 170 -14.10 5.81 -17.64
CA ILE A 170 -14.83 4.59 -17.34
C ILE A 170 -16.32 4.90 -17.18
N ALA A 171 -17.17 4.11 -17.81
CA ALA A 171 -18.62 4.14 -17.62
C ALA A 171 -19.16 2.74 -17.41
N PHE A 172 -20.02 2.59 -16.40
CA PHE A 172 -20.66 1.35 -16.01
C PHE A 172 -22.11 1.32 -16.48
N TYR A 173 -22.52 0.14 -16.90
CA TYR A 173 -23.84 -0.17 -17.40
C TYR A 173 -24.31 -1.48 -16.78
N ASP A 174 -25.61 -1.63 -16.58
CA ASP A 174 -26.19 -2.88 -16.09
C ASP A 174 -26.19 -3.97 -17.17
N VAL A 175 -26.72 -5.16 -16.84
CA VAL A 175 -26.87 -6.29 -17.77
C VAL A 175 -27.69 -5.98 -19.02
N ASN A 176 -28.54 -4.95 -18.98
CA ASN A 176 -29.35 -4.48 -20.11
C ASN A 176 -28.71 -3.30 -20.86
N GLN A 177 -27.45 -2.98 -20.55
CA GLN A 177 -26.71 -1.83 -21.09
C GLN A 177 -27.34 -0.47 -20.75
N VAL A 178 -28.10 -0.40 -19.65
CA VAL A 178 -28.60 0.88 -19.10
C VAL A 178 -27.47 1.53 -18.29
N PHE A 179 -27.26 2.82 -18.53
CA PHE A 179 -26.21 3.59 -17.84
C PHE A 179 -26.44 3.62 -16.32
N ILE A 180 -25.37 3.38 -15.56
CA ILE A 180 -25.37 3.46 -14.10
C ILE A 180 -24.61 4.72 -13.65
N LEU A 181 -23.31 4.78 -13.95
CA LEU A 181 -22.44 5.89 -13.58
C LEU A 181 -21.19 5.93 -14.45
N ALA A 182 -20.53 7.09 -14.50
CA ALA A 182 -19.24 7.25 -15.15
C ALA A 182 -18.30 8.14 -14.31
N ASP A 183 -16.99 7.92 -14.48
CA ASP A 183 -15.99 8.68 -13.77
C ASP A 183 -14.64 8.72 -14.53
N ASN A 184 -13.69 9.51 -14.04
CA ASN A 184 -12.33 9.62 -14.59
C ASN A 184 -11.26 9.22 -13.55
N THR A 185 -10.07 8.87 -14.06
CA THR A 185 -8.91 8.54 -13.21
C THR A 185 -8.31 9.77 -12.54
N GLY A 186 -8.49 10.94 -13.15
CA GLY A 186 -8.05 12.26 -12.70
C GLY A 186 -8.27 13.29 -13.80
N VAL A 187 -8.00 14.57 -13.52
CA VAL A 187 -8.14 15.67 -14.49
C VAL A 187 -6.80 16.37 -14.66
N GLY A 188 -6.25 16.36 -15.88
CA GLY A 188 -4.99 17.04 -16.19
C GLY A 188 -4.32 16.55 -17.47
N SER A 189 -3.07 16.94 -17.68
CA SER A 189 -2.23 16.42 -18.78
C SER A 189 -1.41 15.20 -18.39
N SER A 190 -1.48 14.77 -17.13
CA SER A 190 -0.74 13.65 -16.56
C SER A 190 -1.51 12.33 -16.67
N VAL A 191 -0.78 11.23 -16.61
CA VAL A 191 -1.37 9.89 -16.47
C VAL A 191 -1.76 9.68 -15.01
N TYR A 192 -3.00 9.27 -14.78
CA TYR A 192 -3.51 8.94 -13.45
C TYR A 192 -3.87 7.46 -13.37
N GLN A 193 -3.69 6.89 -12.18
CA GLN A 193 -4.10 5.53 -11.85
C GLN A 193 -5.14 5.60 -10.73
N ARG A 194 -6.28 4.95 -10.91
CA ARG A 194 -7.36 4.91 -9.90
C ARG A 194 -8.03 3.55 -9.87
N VAL A 195 -8.46 3.15 -8.69
CA VAL A 195 -9.25 1.92 -8.49
C VAL A 195 -10.73 2.26 -8.48
N PHE A 196 -11.50 1.51 -9.25
CA PHE A 196 -12.96 1.58 -9.31
C PHE A 196 -13.57 0.30 -8.78
N THR A 197 -14.74 0.40 -8.14
CA THR A 197 -15.53 -0.76 -7.75
C THR A 197 -16.69 -0.88 -8.71
N VAL A 198 -16.88 -2.07 -9.29
CA VAL A 198 -17.99 -2.32 -10.19
C VAL A 198 -19.30 -2.30 -9.40
N PRO A 199 -20.27 -1.41 -9.75
CA PRO A 199 -21.45 -1.15 -8.93
C PRO A 199 -22.56 -2.20 -9.08
N ALA A 200 -22.58 -2.93 -10.20
CA ALA A 200 -23.55 -3.98 -10.48
C ALA A 200 -22.99 -4.92 -11.57
N ASP A 201 -23.53 -6.12 -11.65
CA ASP A 201 -23.31 -7.02 -12.79
C ASP A 201 -23.71 -6.33 -14.10
N GLY A 202 -22.86 -6.43 -15.12
CA GLY A 202 -23.15 -5.80 -16.41
C GLY A 202 -21.89 -5.55 -17.23
N PHE A 203 -21.74 -4.31 -17.68
CA PHE A 203 -20.71 -3.94 -18.63
C PHE A 203 -19.99 -2.64 -18.25
N VAL A 204 -18.77 -2.52 -18.75
CA VAL A 204 -17.98 -1.30 -18.69
C VAL A 204 -17.55 -0.87 -20.10
N ILE A 205 -17.52 0.44 -20.33
CA ILE A 205 -16.82 1.06 -21.46
C ILE A 205 -15.66 1.88 -20.90
N LEU A 206 -14.48 1.67 -21.47
CA LEU A 206 -13.25 2.36 -21.11
C LEU A 206 -12.90 3.35 -22.21
N ALA A 207 -12.35 4.50 -21.83
CA ALA A 207 -11.91 5.52 -22.78
C ALA A 207 -10.63 6.24 -22.32
N THR A 208 -9.81 6.65 -23.28
CA THR A 208 -8.61 7.45 -23.04
C THR A 208 -8.35 8.41 -24.19
N ARG A 209 -7.61 9.49 -23.92
CA ARG A 209 -7.23 10.48 -24.92
C ARG A 209 -5.95 10.06 -25.65
N VAL A 210 -5.96 9.98 -26.98
CA VAL A 210 -4.83 9.42 -27.76
C VAL A 210 -3.57 10.28 -27.82
N THR A 211 -3.67 11.62 -27.82
CA THR A 211 -2.50 12.49 -28.00
C THR A 211 -1.52 12.43 -26.81
N THR A 212 -2.00 12.01 -25.64
CA THR A 212 -1.22 12.01 -24.38
C THR A 212 -1.06 10.62 -23.76
N SER A 213 -1.82 9.61 -24.20
CA SER A 213 -1.82 8.29 -23.59
C SER A 213 -0.78 7.39 -24.27
N SER A 214 0.50 7.54 -23.90
CA SER A 214 1.52 6.50 -24.16
C SER A 214 1.34 5.28 -23.26
N THR A 215 0.51 5.41 -22.21
CA THR A 215 0.17 4.36 -21.26
C THR A 215 -1.35 4.31 -21.08
N PHE A 216 -1.93 3.13 -21.32
CA PHE A 216 -3.29 2.79 -20.95
C PHE A 216 -3.32 1.32 -20.54
N SER A 217 -3.97 1.05 -19.41
CA SER A 217 -4.24 -0.31 -18.96
C SER A 217 -5.44 -0.31 -18.03
N CYS A 218 -6.34 -1.25 -18.22
CA CYS A 218 -7.35 -1.60 -17.23
C CYS A 218 -7.14 -3.05 -16.83
N ASN A 219 -6.95 -3.30 -15.53
CA ASN A 219 -6.80 -4.64 -15.02
C ASN A 219 -7.85 -4.90 -13.94
N VAL A 220 -8.37 -6.12 -13.90
CA VAL A 220 -9.12 -6.61 -12.74
C VAL A 220 -8.10 -6.93 -11.66
N LEU A 221 -8.19 -6.22 -10.53
CA LEU A 221 -7.47 -6.61 -9.32
C LEU A 221 -8.07 -7.92 -8.85
N LYS A 222 -7.21 -8.90 -8.59
CA LYS A 222 -7.68 -10.13 -7.98
C LYS A 222 -8.19 -9.81 -6.57
N ASP A 223 -9.10 -10.62 -6.07
CA ASP A 223 -9.54 -10.53 -4.69
C ASP A 223 -8.56 -11.34 -3.81
N ILE A 224 -8.14 -10.78 -2.68
CA ILE A 224 -7.28 -11.48 -1.70
C ILE A 224 -8.13 -12.47 -0.88
N LEU A 225 -9.44 -12.21 -0.76
CA LEU A 225 -10.33 -12.81 0.24
C LEU A 225 -11.44 -13.69 -0.35
N THR A 226 -11.54 -13.83 -1.68
CA THR A 226 -12.45 -14.82 -2.23
C THR A 226 -11.88 -16.22 -2.05
N VAL A 227 -12.78 -17.10 -1.63
CA VAL A 227 -12.57 -18.54 -1.45
C VAL A 227 -12.02 -19.23 -2.70
N ASP A 228 -12.01 -18.56 -3.85
CA ASP A 228 -11.59 -19.07 -5.16
C ASP A 228 -10.12 -18.75 -5.52
N ASN A 229 -9.28 -18.46 -4.53
CA ASN A 229 -7.82 -18.52 -4.70
C ASN A 229 -7.26 -19.97 -4.68
N LYS A 230 -8.12 -20.97 -4.90
CA LYS A 230 -7.78 -22.41 -4.93
C LYS A 230 -6.90 -22.78 -6.13
N ASP A 231 -6.88 -21.94 -7.18
CA ASP A 231 -6.38 -22.33 -8.50
C ASP A 231 -5.06 -21.67 -8.94
N LYS A 232 -4.24 -21.14 -8.02
CA LYS A 232 -2.83 -20.82 -8.35
C LYS A 232 -1.82 -21.26 -7.29
N SER A 233 -0.74 -21.86 -7.78
CA SER A 233 0.50 -22.10 -7.03
C SER A 233 0.99 -20.78 -6.41
N GLY A 234 1.01 -20.73 -5.08
CA GLY A 234 1.43 -19.55 -4.30
C GLY A 234 0.31 -18.63 -3.77
N GLY A 235 -0.97 -18.97 -3.95
CA GLY A 235 -2.07 -18.28 -3.25
C GLY A 235 -2.20 -18.73 -1.79
N TYR A 236 -2.56 -17.82 -0.88
CA TYR A 236 -2.90 -18.18 0.51
C TYR A 236 -4.32 -18.73 0.55
N THR A 237 -4.49 -19.88 1.20
CA THR A 237 -5.76 -20.64 1.23
C THR A 237 -6.81 -20.05 2.18
N SER A 238 -6.42 -19.10 3.03
CA SER A 238 -7.32 -18.38 3.94
C SER A 238 -6.64 -17.14 4.54
N TYR A 239 -7.45 -16.24 5.12
CA TYR A 239 -6.98 -15.10 5.91
C TYR A 239 -6.08 -15.53 7.08
N GLU A 240 -6.42 -16.63 7.77
CA GLU A 240 -5.60 -17.20 8.85
C GLU A 240 -4.22 -17.67 8.37
N GLU A 241 -4.11 -18.23 7.17
CA GLU A 241 -2.82 -18.67 6.62
C GLU A 241 -1.95 -17.46 6.20
N PHE A 242 -2.58 -16.40 5.70
CA PHE A 242 -1.92 -15.12 5.41
C PHE A 242 -1.42 -14.44 6.69
N GLU A 243 -2.27 -14.34 7.72
CA GLU A 243 -1.95 -13.74 9.01
C GLU A 243 -0.83 -14.52 9.72
N LYS A 244 -0.88 -15.85 9.69
CA LYS A 244 0.17 -16.74 10.20
C LYS A 244 1.50 -16.55 9.46
N THR A 245 1.48 -16.33 8.15
CA THR A 245 2.69 -16.11 7.35
C THR A 245 3.33 -14.75 7.65
N ILE A 246 2.53 -13.66 7.69
CA ILE A 246 2.98 -12.32 8.10
C ILE A 246 3.59 -12.36 9.51
N THR A 247 2.93 -13.07 10.43
CA THR A 247 3.39 -13.19 11.81
C THR A 247 4.66 -14.05 11.92
N SER A 248 4.84 -15.05 11.06
CA SER A 248 6.06 -15.90 11.00
C SER A 248 7.28 -15.20 10.37
N LEU A 249 7.07 -14.15 9.57
CA LEU A 249 8.13 -13.33 9.01
C LEU A 249 8.80 -12.43 10.06
N ALA A 250 8.21 -12.27 11.24
CA ALA A 250 8.74 -11.48 12.35
C ALA A 250 9.60 -12.30 13.35
N GLY A 251 9.98 -13.54 13.02
CA GLY A 251 10.86 -14.38 13.85
C GLY A 251 12.36 -14.15 13.58
N ASP A 252 13.16 -14.18 14.65
CA ASP A 252 14.59 -13.85 14.68
C ASP A 252 15.42 -14.52 13.57
N PRO A 253 16.42 -13.81 13.01
CA PRO A 253 17.30 -14.37 11.99
C PRO A 253 18.14 -15.52 12.56
N VAL A 254 18.04 -16.70 11.94
CA VAL A 254 18.99 -17.79 12.18
C VAL A 254 19.99 -17.81 11.02
N THR A 255 21.25 -17.49 11.32
CA THR A 255 22.35 -17.55 10.38
C THR A 255 22.89 -18.97 10.30
N ALA A 256 22.95 -19.55 9.10
CA ALA A 256 23.72 -20.76 8.82
C ALA A 256 24.68 -20.46 7.67
N GLY A 257 25.98 -20.65 7.91
CA GLY A 257 27.04 -20.51 6.90
C GLY A 257 27.49 -21.88 6.38
N GLY A 258 27.82 -21.95 5.09
CA GLY A 258 28.44 -23.11 4.44
C GLY A 258 28.79 -22.78 2.98
N THR A 259 30.06 -22.94 2.65
CA THR A 259 30.66 -22.58 1.36
C THR A 259 30.63 -23.78 0.41
N GLU A 260 29.80 -23.77 -0.65
CA GLU A 260 30.10 -24.50 -1.89
C GLU A 260 29.56 -23.72 -3.11
N ALA A 261 30.44 -23.44 -4.08
CA ALA A 261 30.13 -22.70 -5.31
C ALA A 261 29.89 -23.68 -6.46
N PHE A 262 28.76 -23.54 -7.17
CA PHE A 262 28.40 -24.38 -8.32
C PHE A 262 29.28 -24.08 -9.56
N PRO A 263 29.91 -25.08 -10.20
CA PRO A 263 30.90 -24.85 -11.25
C PRO A 263 30.35 -24.61 -12.67
N VAL A 264 29.05 -24.78 -12.97
CA VAL A 264 28.48 -24.65 -14.34
C VAL A 264 27.02 -24.10 -14.32
N PRO A 265 26.55 -23.27 -15.29
CA PRO A 265 25.15 -22.83 -15.35
C PRO A 265 24.20 -23.95 -15.79
N GLY A 266 23.06 -24.14 -15.11
CA GLY A 266 22.08 -25.19 -15.45
C GLY A 266 20.85 -25.24 -14.52
N PHE A 267 20.03 -26.29 -14.65
CA PHE A 267 18.92 -26.63 -13.74
C PHE A 267 19.30 -27.87 -12.91
N VAL A 268 19.05 -27.86 -11.59
CA VAL A 268 19.33 -28.99 -10.71
C VAL A 268 18.03 -29.64 -10.25
N SER A 269 17.93 -30.97 -10.39
CA SER A 269 16.91 -31.81 -9.75
C SER A 269 17.59 -32.62 -8.64
N VAL A 270 16.94 -32.75 -7.48
CA VAL A 270 17.31 -33.78 -6.50
C VAL A 270 17.03 -35.16 -7.11
N ALA A 271 18.10 -35.91 -7.34
CA ALA A 271 18.19 -37.30 -7.84
C ALA A 271 17.15 -37.71 -8.92
N SER A 272 17.54 -37.54 -10.19
CA SER A 272 17.00 -38.16 -11.42
C SER A 272 15.63 -38.87 -11.35
N PRO A 273 14.54 -38.23 -11.78
CA PRO A 273 13.34 -38.95 -12.18
C PRO A 273 13.14 -38.84 -13.70
N THR A 274 13.15 -39.99 -14.39
CA THR A 274 12.76 -40.13 -15.81
C THR A 274 11.24 -40.10 -16.01
N SER A 275 10.48 -39.64 -15.01
CA SER A 275 9.03 -39.40 -15.08
C SER A 275 8.56 -38.40 -14.01
N TYR A 276 7.47 -37.69 -14.28
CA TYR A 276 6.83 -36.76 -13.34
C TYR A 276 6.43 -37.47 -12.03
N PRO A 277 6.81 -36.97 -10.84
CA PRO A 277 6.23 -37.47 -9.60
C PRO A 277 4.80 -36.91 -9.47
N THR A 278 3.83 -37.81 -9.33
CA THR A 278 2.45 -37.47 -9.01
C THR A 278 2.43 -36.66 -7.70
N VAL A 279 1.75 -35.52 -7.74
CA VAL A 279 1.60 -34.59 -6.61
C VAL A 279 1.09 -35.35 -5.37
N SER A 280 1.90 -35.37 -4.31
CA SER A 280 1.49 -35.84 -2.98
C SER A 280 1.03 -34.64 -2.17
N THR A 281 -0.05 -34.79 -1.40
CA THR A 281 -0.64 -33.75 -0.53
C THR A 281 0.26 -33.33 0.64
N THR A 282 1.46 -33.90 0.77
CA THR A 282 2.38 -33.64 1.89
C THR A 282 3.76 -33.12 1.49
N SER A 283 4.00 -32.80 0.21
CA SER A 283 5.33 -32.34 -0.25
C SER A 283 5.22 -31.15 -1.19
N PHE A 284 5.79 -29.99 -0.80
CA PHE A 284 5.95 -28.83 -1.67
C PHE A 284 7.19 -29.01 -2.55
N ASN A 285 7.00 -29.25 -3.85
CA ASN A 285 8.08 -29.14 -4.83
C ASN A 285 8.09 -27.70 -5.37
N THR A 286 9.18 -26.98 -5.17
CA THR A 286 9.44 -25.77 -5.98
C THR A 286 9.79 -26.25 -7.38
N GLY A 287 9.15 -25.70 -8.42
CA GLY A 287 9.58 -25.97 -9.80
C GLY A 287 11.06 -25.62 -10.03
N PHE A 288 11.60 -25.97 -11.20
CA PHE A 288 13.00 -25.70 -11.54
C PHE A 288 13.38 -24.23 -11.32
N VAL A 289 14.41 -23.99 -10.49
CA VAL A 289 14.98 -22.65 -10.28
C VAL A 289 16.13 -22.47 -11.25
N LYS A 290 16.05 -21.43 -12.10
CA LYS A 290 17.14 -21.06 -13.00
C LYS A 290 18.26 -20.41 -12.20
N VAL A 291 19.48 -20.92 -12.32
CA VAL A 291 20.65 -20.42 -11.59
C VAL A 291 21.78 -20.04 -12.54
N ALA A 292 22.55 -19.01 -12.17
CA ALA A 292 23.76 -18.62 -12.88
C ALA A 292 25.00 -19.26 -12.22
N ALA A 293 26.03 -19.59 -13.00
CA ALA A 293 27.28 -20.09 -12.46
C ALA A 293 27.90 -19.09 -11.47
N GLY A 294 28.33 -19.57 -10.30
CA GLY A 294 28.83 -18.74 -9.22
C GLY A 294 27.75 -18.01 -8.39
N GLY A 295 26.46 -18.20 -8.67
CA GLY A 295 25.38 -17.65 -7.87
C GLY A 295 25.20 -18.39 -6.53
N VAL A 296 25.07 -17.63 -5.44
CA VAL A 296 24.68 -18.16 -4.12
C VAL A 296 23.17 -18.07 -4.00
N ILE A 297 22.50 -19.20 -3.72
CA ILE A 297 21.07 -19.24 -3.43
C ILE A 297 20.90 -19.37 -1.92
N THR A 298 20.13 -18.47 -1.33
CA THR A 298 19.69 -18.59 0.06
C THR A 298 18.20 -18.89 0.05
N ALA A 299 17.81 -20.11 0.46
CA ALA A 299 16.41 -20.50 0.58
C ALA A 299 16.08 -20.76 2.06
N LYS A 300 15.00 -20.15 2.55
CA LYS A 300 14.39 -20.53 3.84
C LYS A 300 13.50 -21.74 3.60
N LEU A 301 14.07 -22.94 3.69
CA LEU A 301 13.30 -24.19 3.56
C LEU A 301 12.57 -24.46 4.88
N ALA A 302 11.24 -24.36 4.88
CA ALA A 302 10.42 -24.85 5.98
C ALA A 302 10.37 -26.38 5.90
N MET A 303 11.08 -27.08 6.79
CA MET A 303 10.92 -28.53 6.92
C MET A 303 9.76 -28.83 7.87
N ALA A 304 8.80 -29.63 7.43
CA ALA A 304 7.74 -30.13 8.29
C ALA A 304 8.34 -31.05 9.37
N ALA A 305 8.06 -30.75 10.63
CA ALA A 305 8.45 -31.60 11.75
C ALA A 305 7.64 -32.90 11.72
N THR A 306 8.22 -33.98 11.19
CA THR A 306 7.67 -35.32 11.37
C THR A 306 8.59 -36.17 12.22
N GLY A 307 8.20 -36.30 13.49
CA GLY A 307 8.04 -37.58 14.17
C GLY A 307 9.26 -38.50 14.21
N SER A 308 9.89 -38.54 15.38
CA SER A 308 10.67 -39.66 15.88
C SER A 308 10.07 -41.03 15.48
N ARG A 309 10.65 -41.69 14.47
CA ARG A 309 10.57 -43.14 14.33
C ARG A 309 11.80 -43.76 14.97
N ARG A 310 11.54 -44.55 16.00
CA ARG A 310 12.48 -45.45 16.68
C ARG A 310 13.34 -46.19 15.65
N PHE A 311 14.65 -46.20 15.88
CA PHE A 311 15.59 -47.13 15.25
C PHE A 311 15.11 -48.57 15.49
N PRO A 312 15.09 -49.46 14.47
CA PRO A 312 15.16 -50.89 14.75
C PRO A 312 16.56 -51.21 15.33
N PRO A 313 16.67 -52.11 16.32
CA PRO A 313 17.97 -52.47 16.89
C PRO A 313 18.81 -53.20 15.85
N SER A 314 20.08 -52.81 15.74
CA SER A 314 21.09 -53.47 14.91
C SER A 314 21.22 -54.96 15.26
N PRO A 315 21.46 -55.86 14.29
CA PRO A 315 21.79 -57.24 14.60
C PRO A 315 23.18 -57.32 15.28
N PRO A 316 23.40 -58.30 16.17
CA PRO A 316 24.65 -58.41 16.91
C PRO A 316 25.77 -58.81 15.96
N LYS A 317 26.84 -58.01 15.91
CA LYS A 317 28.12 -58.48 15.40
C LYS A 317 28.93 -59.02 16.58
N ALA A 318 29.22 -60.32 16.52
CA ALA A 318 30.32 -60.96 17.22
C ALA A 318 31.66 -60.49 16.66
#